data_AF-A0A9D4QXM9-F1
#
_entry.id   AF-A0A9D4QXM9-F1
#
_cell.length_a   1.000
_cell.length_b   1.000
_cell.length_c   1.000
_cell.angle_alpha   90.00
_cell.angle_beta   90.00
_cell.angle_gamma   90.00
#
_symmetry.space_group_name_H-M   'P 1'
#
loop_
_entity.id
_entity.type
_entity.pdbx_description
1 polymer ?
#
loop_
_entity_poly.entity_id
_entity_poly.type
_entity_poly.pdbx_seq_one_letter_code
_entity_poly.pdbx_strand_id
1 'polypeptide(L)'
;MVDPEQPVLWLDKIGEQSSKNSYKTTITLIKGSVNNIKTMPYYNLVFKLVKTMLEHYSVSSETLKSKQTSIKEDIENSKTCEDLLTISKKYQPDQNGFVVSTQVPSTRKRSEKDRLDGAMLVLTEDISKQIMFTIDVASTHTRAADYHAELSYIYNQLQDEIRRTGSSKVSEMDPVINIILSLSYYFYNLMPLSRGSSVVAYSVALGLIMSLGRQVTGKIPTSKLLEMEAMLSGAPDAFILVTKQWMNIKRYAFILVTKQWMNIKRLTSPMSGLPLVWETFPTVRSVLEVLNVDTDSCA
;
A
#
# COMPACT_ATOMS: atom_id res chain seq x y z
N MET A 1 -12.60 8.28 16.29
CA MET A 1 -11.90 7.09 16.83
C MET A 1 -12.67 5.88 16.36
N VAL A 2 -11.99 4.83 15.92
CA VAL A 2 -12.62 3.64 15.33
C VAL A 2 -12.88 2.63 16.43
N ASP A 3 -14.07 2.05 16.44
CA ASP A 3 -14.47 1.01 17.40
C ASP A 3 -13.64 -0.27 17.18
N PRO A 4 -12.87 -0.72 18.19
CA PRO A 4 -12.05 -1.93 18.10
C PRO A 4 -12.87 -3.22 17.97
N GLU A 5 -14.17 -3.22 18.31
CA GLU A 5 -15.00 -4.43 18.25
C GLU A 5 -15.60 -4.69 16.86
N GLN A 6 -15.49 -3.73 15.95
CA GLN A 6 -16.07 -3.89 14.62
C GLN A 6 -15.20 -4.81 13.73
N PRO A 7 -15.79 -5.84 13.10
CA PRO A 7 -15.04 -6.82 12.32
C PRO A 7 -14.37 -6.19 11.09
N VAL A 8 -13.18 -6.70 10.77
CA VAL A 8 -12.49 -6.40 9.51
C VAL A 8 -13.09 -7.30 8.43
N LEU A 9 -13.63 -6.68 7.38
CA LEU A 9 -14.36 -7.37 6.32
C LEU A 9 -13.56 -7.32 5.02
N TRP A 10 -13.64 -8.39 4.24
CA TRP A 10 -13.18 -8.40 2.85
C TRP A 10 -14.25 -7.76 1.98
N LEU A 11 -13.94 -6.62 1.37
CA LEU A 11 -14.94 -5.77 0.73
C LEU A 11 -15.62 -6.44 -0.48
N ASP A 12 -14.88 -7.25 -1.23
CA ASP A 12 -15.41 -8.02 -2.36
C ASP A 12 -16.33 -9.19 -1.93
N LYS A 13 -16.34 -9.58 -0.65
CA LYS A 13 -17.17 -10.68 -0.14
C LYS A 13 -18.43 -10.21 0.59
N ILE A 14 -18.65 -8.90 0.66
CA ILE A 14 -19.88 -8.34 1.23
C ILE A 14 -21.01 -8.56 0.22
N GLY A 15 -22.15 -9.10 0.68
CA GLY A 15 -23.25 -9.53 -0.19
C GLY A 15 -23.88 -8.40 -1.01
N GLU A 16 -24.25 -8.73 -2.26
CA GLU A 16 -24.83 -7.82 -3.27
C GLU A 16 -26.13 -7.11 -2.81
N GLN A 17 -26.83 -7.62 -1.78
CA GLN A 17 -28.07 -6.99 -1.31
C GLN A 17 -27.84 -5.67 -0.54
N SER A 18 -26.62 -5.40 -0.06
CA SER A 18 -26.22 -4.10 0.46
C SER A 18 -25.59 -3.19 -0.61
N SER A 19 -25.45 -3.68 -1.86
CA SER A 19 -24.53 -3.13 -2.88
C SER A 19 -25.14 -2.18 -3.91
N LYS A 20 -26.33 -1.61 -3.67
CA LYS A 20 -26.81 -0.52 -4.56
C LYS A 20 -25.85 0.68 -4.56
N ASN A 21 -25.05 0.84 -3.50
CA ASN A 21 -23.84 1.65 -3.51
C ASN A 21 -22.63 0.73 -3.34
N SER A 22 -21.74 0.67 -4.35
CA SER A 22 -20.41 0.08 -4.20
C SER A 22 -19.76 0.62 -2.93
N TYR A 23 -19.23 -0.26 -2.07
CA TYR A 23 -18.47 0.17 -0.91
C TYR A 23 -17.25 0.97 -1.39
N LYS A 24 -17.00 2.13 -0.77
CA LYS A 24 -15.87 2.99 -1.10
C LYS A 24 -15.03 3.20 0.16
N THR A 25 -13.72 3.03 0.03
CA THR A 25 -12.79 3.40 1.08
C THR A 25 -12.40 4.85 0.86
N THR A 26 -12.90 5.73 1.74
CA THR A 26 -12.66 7.18 1.69
C THR A 26 -11.53 7.57 2.64
N ILE A 27 -10.46 8.13 2.08
CA ILE A 27 -9.35 8.73 2.82
C ILE A 27 -9.54 10.25 2.77
N THR A 28 -9.90 10.85 3.91
CA THR A 28 -10.14 12.29 4.00
C THR A 28 -8.84 13.07 4.18
N LEU A 29 -8.58 14.02 3.28
CA LEU A 29 -7.51 15.02 3.40
C LEU A 29 -8.00 16.24 4.17
N ILE A 30 -9.09 16.84 3.70
CA ILE A 30 -9.74 18.02 4.27
C ILE A 30 -11.24 17.76 4.33
N LYS A 31 -11.86 18.07 5.47
CA LYS A 31 -13.32 18.10 5.60
C LYS A 31 -13.73 19.36 6.37
N GLY A 32 -14.25 20.35 5.63
CA GLY A 32 -14.53 21.69 6.14
C GLY A 32 -13.27 22.31 6.72
N SER A 33 -13.31 22.69 7.99
CA SER A 33 -12.17 23.28 8.71
C SER A 33 -11.23 22.24 9.34
N VAL A 34 -11.51 20.94 9.19
CA VAL A 34 -10.73 19.87 9.82
C VAL A 34 -9.76 19.26 8.80
N ASN A 35 -8.48 19.39 9.10
CA ASN A 35 -7.39 18.80 8.32
C ASN A 35 -6.91 17.50 8.97
N ASN A 36 -6.75 16.46 8.17
CA ASN A 36 -6.20 15.20 8.66
C ASN A 36 -4.66 15.28 8.72
N ILE A 37 -4.12 15.32 9.95
CA ILE A 37 -2.69 15.49 10.24
C ILE A 37 -1.83 14.42 9.53
N LYS A 38 -2.35 13.19 9.38
CA LYS A 38 -1.60 12.08 8.78
C LYS A 38 -1.41 12.22 7.27
N THR A 39 -2.40 12.77 6.59
CA THR A 39 -2.42 12.90 5.11
C THR A 39 -2.02 14.30 4.65
N MET A 40 -1.95 15.28 5.55
CA MET A 40 -1.56 16.66 5.26
C MET A 40 -0.21 16.79 4.53
N PRO A 41 0.85 15.98 4.83
CA PRO A 41 2.10 16.04 4.08
C PRO A 41 1.95 15.76 2.58
N TYR A 42 0.88 15.05 2.19
CA TYR A 42 0.56 14.72 0.80
C TYR A 42 -0.34 15.75 0.13
N TYR A 43 -0.93 16.69 0.87
CA TYR A 43 -1.87 17.67 0.34
C TYR A 43 -1.34 18.41 -0.89
N ASN A 44 -0.13 18.96 -0.81
CA ASN A 44 0.48 19.70 -1.93
C ASN A 44 0.69 18.83 -3.18
N LEU A 45 1.03 17.56 -2.99
CA LEU A 45 1.24 16.61 -4.10
C LEU A 45 -0.11 16.27 -4.74
N VAL A 46 -1.11 15.92 -3.94
CA VAL A 46 -2.46 15.61 -4.44
C VAL A 46 -3.08 16.85 -5.12
N PHE A 47 -2.90 18.03 -4.54
CA PHE A 47 -3.37 19.29 -5.12
C PHE A 47 -2.73 19.56 -6.49
N LYS A 48 -1.40 19.40 -6.61
CA LYS A 48 -0.70 19.51 -7.89
C LYS A 48 -1.18 18.46 -8.91
N LEU A 49 -1.42 17.23 -8.47
CA LEU A 49 -1.93 16.15 -9.32
C LEU A 49 -3.33 16.48 -9.86
N VAL A 50 -4.23 16.99 -9.01
CA VAL A 50 -5.57 17.45 -9.42
C VAL A 50 -5.47 18.55 -10.46
N LYS A 51 -4.58 19.54 -10.28
CA LYS A 51 -4.36 20.60 -11.28
C LYS A 51 -3.92 20.04 -12.63
N THR A 52 -2.89 19.19 -12.65
CA THR A 52 -2.40 18.58 -13.89
C THR A 52 -3.47 17.74 -14.58
N MET A 53 -4.27 17.00 -13.81
CA MET A 53 -5.37 16.19 -14.36
C MET A 53 -6.53 17.07 -14.88
N LEU A 54 -6.83 18.20 -14.23
CA LEU A 54 -7.78 19.21 -14.72
C LEU A 54 -7.31 19.84 -16.03
N GLU A 55 -6.03 20.20 -16.12
CA GLU A 55 -5.44 20.73 -17.35
C GLU A 55 -5.60 19.73 -18.50
N HIS A 56 -5.32 18.45 -18.27
CA HIS A 56 -5.48 17.40 -19.26
C HIS A 56 -6.96 17.18 -19.65
N TYR A 57 -7.89 17.21 -18.69
CA TYR A 57 -9.32 17.06 -18.96
C TYR A 57 -9.90 18.25 -19.75
N SER A 58 -9.38 19.46 -19.49
CA SER A 58 -9.75 20.67 -20.25
C SER A 58 -9.33 20.60 -21.73
N VAL A 59 -8.32 19.79 -22.05
CA VAL A 59 -7.82 19.58 -23.42
C VAL A 59 -8.73 18.60 -24.20
N SER A 60 -9.32 17.62 -23.52
CA SER A 60 -10.13 16.57 -24.18
C SER A 60 -11.58 16.98 -24.49
N SER A 61 -12.14 17.96 -23.76
CA SER A 61 -13.49 18.46 -24.05
C SER A 61 -13.46 19.49 -25.19
N GLU A 62 -14.05 19.16 -26.35
CA GLU A 62 -14.08 20.03 -27.55
C GLU A 62 -14.68 21.42 -27.29
N THR A 63 -15.56 21.54 -26.30
CA THR A 63 -16.18 22.80 -25.85
C THR A 63 -15.27 23.70 -25.01
N LEU A 64 -14.23 23.15 -24.34
CA LEU A 64 -13.29 23.93 -23.50
C LEU A 64 -12.04 24.38 -24.25
N LYS A 65 -11.76 23.84 -25.44
CA LYS A 65 -10.58 24.19 -26.26
C LYS A 65 -10.49 25.69 -26.59
N SER A 66 -11.62 26.37 -26.78
CA SER A 66 -11.64 27.82 -27.09
C SER A 66 -11.35 28.73 -25.89
N LYS A 67 -11.46 28.23 -24.65
CA LYS A 67 -11.15 28.95 -23.40
C LYS A 67 -9.91 28.38 -22.68
N GLN A 68 -9.20 27.47 -23.33
CA GLN A 68 -8.13 26.65 -22.75
C GLN A 68 -6.99 27.46 -22.15
N THR A 69 -6.60 28.58 -22.77
CA THR A 69 -5.55 29.47 -22.26
C THR A 69 -5.96 30.13 -20.94
N SER A 70 -7.20 30.63 -20.85
CA SER A 70 -7.74 31.23 -19.62
C SER A 70 -7.95 30.21 -18.49
N ILE A 71 -8.34 28.97 -18.83
CA ILE A 71 -8.51 27.89 -17.84
C ILE A 71 -7.16 27.46 -17.27
N LYS A 72 -6.12 27.36 -18.10
CA LYS A 72 -4.76 27.03 -17.66
C LYS A 72 -4.19 28.11 -16.75
N GLU A 73 -4.34 29.39 -17.10
CA GLU A 73 -3.90 30.50 -16.26
C GLU A 73 -4.67 30.56 -14.93
N ASP A 74 -6.00 30.35 -14.94
CA ASP A 74 -6.83 30.31 -13.73
C ASP A 74 -6.44 29.11 -12.83
N ILE A 75 -6.18 27.93 -13.41
CA ILE A 75 -5.72 26.73 -12.68
C ILE A 75 -4.30 26.94 -12.12
N GLU A 76 -3.39 27.54 -12.88
CA GLU A 76 -2.02 27.82 -12.45
C GLU A 76 -2.00 28.80 -11.27
N ASN A 77 -2.83 29.85 -11.33
CA ASN A 77 -2.96 30.88 -10.29
C ASN A 77 -3.72 30.42 -9.03
N SER A 78 -4.51 29.35 -9.09
CA SER A 78 -5.27 28.85 -7.92
C SER A 78 -4.33 28.38 -6.79
N LYS A 79 -4.48 28.90 -5.57
CA LYS A 79 -3.62 28.49 -4.43
C LYS A 79 -4.38 27.62 -3.44
N THR A 80 -5.71 27.65 -3.49
CA THR A 80 -6.58 27.00 -2.51
C THR A 80 -7.58 26.07 -3.20
N CYS A 81 -8.05 25.04 -2.51
CA CYS A 81 -9.16 24.18 -2.98
C CYS A 81 -10.44 24.97 -3.31
N GLU A 82 -10.68 26.09 -2.62
CA GLU A 82 -11.80 27.02 -2.87
C GLU A 82 -11.72 27.67 -4.26
N ASP A 83 -10.52 28.08 -4.66
CA ASP A 83 -10.26 28.68 -5.97
C ASP A 83 -10.54 27.63 -7.07
N LEU A 84 -10.08 26.39 -6.88
CA LEU A 84 -10.33 25.30 -7.83
C LEU A 84 -11.82 24.93 -7.94
N LEU A 85 -12.57 24.98 -6.84
CA LEU A 85 -14.03 24.78 -6.84
C LEU A 85 -14.78 25.92 -7.53
N THR A 86 -14.31 27.16 -7.35
CA THR A 86 -14.89 28.32 -8.04
C THR A 86 -14.64 28.25 -9.55
N ILE A 87 -13.45 27.82 -9.94
CA ILE A 87 -13.08 27.53 -11.33
C ILE A 87 -13.96 26.38 -11.86
N SER A 88 -14.10 25.27 -11.14
CA SER A 88 -14.91 24.14 -11.61
C SER A 88 -16.37 24.54 -11.84
N LYS A 89 -16.98 25.31 -10.92
CA LYS A 89 -18.35 25.84 -11.07
C LYS A 89 -18.50 26.79 -12.26
N LYS A 90 -17.47 27.57 -12.58
CA LYS A 90 -17.45 28.50 -13.73
C LYS A 90 -17.44 27.77 -15.07
N TYR A 91 -16.84 26.57 -15.12
CA TYR A 91 -16.67 25.79 -16.37
C TYR A 91 -17.61 24.59 -16.48
N GLN A 92 -18.16 24.08 -15.37
CA GLN A 92 -19.16 23.00 -15.30
C GLN A 92 -20.21 23.33 -14.21
N PRO A 93 -21.28 24.06 -14.56
CA PRO A 93 -22.28 24.50 -13.58
C PRO A 93 -23.12 23.34 -13.00
N ASP A 94 -23.18 22.19 -13.67
CA ASP A 94 -24.01 21.05 -13.28
C ASP A 94 -23.33 20.09 -12.28
N GLN A 95 -22.04 20.27 -11.96
CA GLN A 95 -21.30 19.43 -11.01
C GLN A 95 -20.82 20.23 -9.80
N ASN A 96 -21.28 19.85 -8.60
CA ASN A 96 -20.87 20.44 -7.31
C ASN A 96 -19.45 20.02 -6.85
N GLY A 97 -18.55 19.79 -7.79
CA GLY A 97 -17.19 19.33 -7.49
C GLY A 97 -16.51 18.69 -8.70
N PHE A 98 -15.34 18.13 -8.44
CA PHE A 98 -14.52 17.46 -9.44
C PHE A 98 -14.09 16.08 -8.95
N VAL A 99 -14.12 15.12 -9.87
CA VAL A 99 -13.74 13.73 -9.62
C VAL A 99 -12.70 13.32 -10.66
N VAL A 100 -11.48 13.04 -10.21
CA VAL A 100 -10.39 12.50 -11.05
C VAL A 100 -10.20 11.03 -10.75
N SER A 101 -10.13 10.19 -11.77
CA SER A 101 -9.59 8.83 -11.61
C SER A 101 -8.09 8.81 -11.88
N THR A 102 -7.29 8.27 -10.96
CA THR A 102 -5.92 7.88 -11.27
C THR A 102 -5.90 6.53 -11.98
N GLN A 103 -4.90 6.29 -12.82
CA GLN A 103 -4.76 5.05 -13.59
C GLN A 103 -3.48 4.32 -13.19
N VAL A 104 -3.60 3.02 -12.92
CA VAL A 104 -2.49 2.16 -12.53
C VAL A 104 -2.08 1.27 -13.71
N PRO A 105 -0.81 1.25 -14.15
CA PRO A 105 -0.37 0.36 -15.21
C PRO A 105 -0.51 -1.09 -14.78
N SER A 106 -0.99 -1.97 -15.68
CA SER A 106 -1.00 -3.42 -15.46
C SER A 106 0.34 -4.02 -15.87
N THR A 107 0.88 -4.93 -15.06
CA THR A 107 2.06 -5.75 -15.40
C THR A 107 1.70 -7.00 -16.20
N ARG A 108 0.44 -7.46 -16.13
CA ARG A 108 -0.08 -8.60 -16.88
C ARG A 108 -0.37 -8.25 -18.34
N LYS A 109 -1.00 -7.10 -18.58
CA LYS A 109 -1.40 -6.69 -19.94
C LYS A 109 -0.27 -5.87 -20.56
N ARG A 110 0.39 -6.44 -21.58
CA ARG A 110 1.56 -5.85 -22.26
C ARG A 110 1.26 -4.59 -23.09
N SER A 111 -0.01 -4.15 -23.12
CA SER A 111 -0.47 -2.96 -23.85
C SER A 111 -0.54 -1.77 -22.91
N GLU A 112 0.16 -0.69 -23.24
CA GLU A 112 0.19 0.58 -22.50
C GLU A 112 -1.21 1.23 -22.34
N LYS A 113 -2.19 0.75 -23.12
CA LYS A 113 -3.59 1.21 -23.11
C LYS A 113 -4.47 0.50 -22.07
N ASP A 114 -4.05 -0.64 -21.53
CA ASP A 114 -4.82 -1.38 -20.54
C ASP A 114 -4.38 -1.01 -19.12
N ARG A 115 -4.88 0.12 -18.63
CA ARG A 115 -4.63 0.60 -17.27
C ARG A 115 -5.78 0.21 -16.35
N LEU A 116 -5.44 -0.23 -15.15
CA LEU A 116 -6.38 -0.54 -14.09
C LEU A 116 -6.90 0.76 -13.46
N ASP A 117 -8.14 0.74 -13.00
CA ASP A 117 -8.72 1.85 -12.26
C ASP A 117 -8.01 2.02 -10.92
N GLY A 118 -7.49 3.22 -10.68
CA GLY A 118 -6.79 3.62 -9.46
C GLY A 118 -7.70 4.32 -8.46
N ALA A 119 -7.12 5.24 -7.69
CA ALA A 119 -7.86 6.00 -6.70
C ALA A 119 -8.60 7.17 -7.33
N MET A 120 -9.78 7.48 -6.82
CA MET A 120 -10.57 8.64 -7.24
C MET A 120 -10.24 9.82 -6.32
N LEU A 121 -9.75 10.93 -6.87
CA LEU A 121 -9.61 12.18 -6.13
C LEU A 121 -10.92 12.95 -6.27
N VAL A 122 -11.62 13.13 -5.15
CA VAL A 122 -12.92 13.79 -5.10
C VAL A 122 -12.75 15.09 -4.32
N LEU A 123 -13.00 16.21 -5.00
CA LEU A 123 -13.09 17.52 -4.39
C LEU A 123 -14.53 18.02 -4.58
N THR A 124 -15.32 18.01 -3.52
CA THR A 124 -16.72 18.42 -3.57
C THR A 124 -17.01 19.48 -2.52
N GLU A 125 -18.04 20.27 -2.77
CA GLU A 125 -18.59 21.19 -1.78
C GLU A 125 -19.92 20.63 -1.29
N ASP A 126 -20.03 20.42 0.02
CA ASP A 126 -21.25 19.94 0.66
C ASP A 126 -22.34 21.03 0.66
N ILE A 127 -23.59 20.66 0.95
CA ILE A 127 -24.77 21.53 1.01
C ILE A 127 -24.53 22.72 1.98
N SER A 128 -23.68 22.52 2.99
CA SER A 128 -23.27 23.54 3.96
C SER A 128 -22.11 24.44 3.49
N LYS A 129 -21.75 24.41 2.20
CA LYS A 129 -20.57 25.08 1.61
C LYS A 129 -19.22 24.66 2.21
N GLN A 130 -19.16 23.49 2.82
CA GLN A 130 -17.93 22.95 3.37
C GLN A 130 -17.19 22.14 2.31
N ILE A 131 -15.90 22.40 2.17
CA ILE A 131 -15.05 21.69 1.22
C ILE A 131 -14.75 20.29 1.74
N MET A 132 -14.96 19.29 0.90
CA MET A 132 -14.55 17.93 1.14
C MET A 132 -13.51 17.57 0.09
N PHE A 133 -12.28 17.34 0.56
CA PHE A 133 -11.21 16.80 -0.28
C PHE A 133 -10.86 15.40 0.21
N THR A 134 -11.17 14.42 -0.62
CA THR A 134 -11.13 12.99 -0.28
C THR A 134 -10.51 12.19 -1.41
N ILE A 135 -9.80 11.13 -1.04
CA ILE A 135 -9.35 10.08 -1.97
C ILE A 135 -10.25 8.88 -1.74
N ASP A 136 -11.05 8.53 -2.74
CA ASP A 136 -11.99 7.43 -2.70
C ASP A 136 -11.47 6.26 -3.54
N VAL A 137 -11.39 5.08 -2.94
CA VAL A 137 -11.13 3.82 -3.64
C VAL A 137 -12.44 3.07 -3.76
N ALA A 138 -12.95 2.95 -4.99
CA ALA A 138 -14.15 2.17 -5.24
C ALA A 138 -13.84 0.66 -5.20
N SER A 139 -14.57 -0.10 -4.38
CA SER A 139 -14.42 -1.55 -4.28
C SER A 139 -15.53 -2.26 -5.06
N THR A 140 -15.58 -2.06 -6.38
CA THR A 140 -16.51 -2.77 -7.27
C THR A 140 -15.98 -4.17 -7.58
N HIS A 141 -16.87 -5.16 -7.71
CA HIS A 141 -16.50 -6.56 -8.03
C HIS A 141 -15.68 -6.70 -9.31
N THR A 142 -15.98 -5.91 -10.35
CA THR A 142 -15.21 -5.91 -11.62
C THR A 142 -13.76 -5.50 -11.39
N ARG A 143 -13.55 -4.40 -10.66
CA ARG A 143 -12.21 -3.92 -10.28
C ARG A 143 -11.49 -4.94 -9.40
N ALA A 144 -12.17 -5.50 -8.39
CA ALA A 144 -11.56 -6.49 -7.52
C ALA A 144 -11.10 -7.72 -8.32
N ALA A 145 -11.90 -8.20 -9.26
CA ALA A 145 -11.53 -9.31 -10.15
C ALA A 145 -10.28 -9.00 -10.99
N ASP A 146 -10.18 -7.80 -11.57
CA ASP A 146 -9.01 -7.39 -12.36
C ASP A 146 -7.73 -7.34 -11.51
N TYR A 147 -7.80 -6.75 -10.31
CA TYR A 147 -6.67 -6.72 -9.38
C TYR A 147 -6.31 -8.10 -8.83
N HIS A 148 -7.30 -8.98 -8.60
CA HIS A 148 -7.04 -10.38 -8.21
C HIS A 148 -6.29 -11.14 -9.30
N ALA A 149 -6.67 -10.92 -10.56
CA ALA A 149 -5.98 -11.47 -11.72
C ALA A 149 -4.53 -10.98 -11.80
N GLU A 150 -4.28 -9.70 -11.50
CA GLU A 150 -2.95 -9.09 -11.48
C GLU A 150 -2.08 -9.64 -10.33
N LEU A 151 -2.64 -9.69 -9.11
CA LEU A 151 -1.96 -10.23 -7.93
C LEU A 151 -1.59 -11.71 -8.11
N SER A 152 -2.49 -12.51 -8.71
CA SER A 152 -2.23 -13.92 -9.00
C SER A 152 -1.09 -14.09 -10.01
N TYR A 153 -1.03 -13.22 -11.02
CA TYR A 153 0.05 -13.23 -12.02
C TYR A 153 1.41 -12.91 -11.38
N ILE A 154 1.47 -11.89 -10.52
CA ILE A 154 2.70 -11.50 -9.81
C ILE A 154 3.12 -12.57 -8.80
N TYR A 155 2.15 -13.19 -8.12
CA TYR A 155 2.41 -14.29 -7.19
C TYR A 155 3.00 -15.51 -7.89
N ASN A 156 2.50 -15.88 -9.07
CA ASN A 156 3.08 -16.96 -9.87
C ASN A 156 4.52 -16.61 -10.32
N GLN A 157 4.76 -15.38 -10.77
CA GLN A 157 6.12 -14.92 -11.07
C GLN A 157 7.05 -14.99 -9.85
N LEU A 158 6.55 -14.63 -8.66
CA LEU A 158 7.30 -14.74 -7.42
C LEU A 158 7.70 -16.19 -7.14
N GLN A 159 6.77 -17.14 -7.32
CA GLN A 159 7.07 -18.56 -7.14
C GLN A 159 8.13 -19.06 -8.13
N ASP A 160 8.05 -18.68 -9.39
CA ASP A 160 9.01 -19.06 -10.42
C ASP A 160 10.40 -18.45 -10.16
N GLU A 161 10.46 -17.19 -9.74
CA GLU A 161 11.70 -16.54 -9.31
C GLU A 161 12.31 -17.22 -8.09
N ILE A 162 11.51 -17.53 -7.06
CA ILE A 162 12.01 -18.23 -5.87
C ILE A 162 12.57 -19.61 -6.24
N ARG A 163 11.91 -20.35 -7.14
CA ARG A 163 12.40 -21.65 -7.64
C ARG A 163 13.71 -21.51 -8.41
N ARG A 164 13.86 -20.46 -9.21
CA ARG A 164 15.09 -20.18 -9.98
C ARG A 164 16.24 -19.73 -9.08
N THR A 165 15.97 -18.80 -8.16
CA THR A 165 16.95 -18.27 -7.20
C THR A 165 17.32 -19.30 -6.14
N GLY A 166 16.46 -20.27 -5.80
CA GLY A 166 16.83 -21.38 -4.91
C GLY A 166 18.03 -22.21 -5.40
N SER A 167 18.29 -22.19 -6.71
CA SER A 167 19.43 -22.88 -7.36
C SER A 167 20.63 -21.98 -7.65
N SER A 168 20.45 -20.65 -7.67
CA SER A 168 21.52 -19.68 -7.95
C SER A 168 21.91 -18.91 -6.68
N LYS A 169 23.21 -18.72 -6.46
CA LYS A 169 23.78 -18.16 -5.23
C LYS A 169 23.05 -16.87 -4.80
N VAL A 170 22.93 -16.72 -3.47
CA VAL A 170 22.36 -15.66 -2.60
C VAL A 170 22.61 -14.17 -2.99
N SER A 171 23.31 -13.91 -4.09
CA SER A 171 23.62 -12.58 -4.62
C SER A 171 22.48 -11.95 -5.43
N GLU A 172 21.59 -12.73 -6.07
CA GLU A 172 20.55 -12.22 -6.98
C GLU A 172 19.14 -12.22 -6.35
N MET A 173 18.99 -11.61 -5.17
CA MET A 173 17.69 -11.57 -4.46
C MET A 173 16.92 -10.25 -4.68
N ASP A 174 17.57 -9.27 -5.30
CA ASP A 174 16.95 -7.99 -5.67
C ASP A 174 15.73 -8.08 -6.60
N PRO A 175 15.68 -8.98 -7.62
CA PRO A 175 14.47 -9.14 -8.44
C PRO A 175 13.31 -9.74 -7.64
N VAL A 176 13.58 -10.67 -6.72
CA VAL A 176 12.55 -11.26 -5.84
C VAL A 176 11.96 -10.18 -4.92
N ILE A 177 12.81 -9.31 -4.35
CA ILE A 177 12.36 -8.17 -3.54
C ILE A 177 11.51 -7.20 -4.37
N ASN A 178 11.90 -6.90 -5.61
CA ASN A 178 11.10 -6.06 -6.51
C ASN A 178 9.70 -6.64 -6.68
N ILE A 179 9.57 -7.94 -6.91
CA ILE A 179 8.28 -8.61 -7.11
C ILE A 179 7.43 -8.59 -5.84
N ILE A 180 8.03 -8.78 -4.65
CA ILE A 180 7.31 -8.66 -3.36
C ILE A 180 6.77 -7.24 -3.16
N LEU A 181 7.57 -6.22 -3.52
CA LEU A 181 7.15 -4.83 -3.42
C LEU A 181 6.09 -4.47 -4.47
N SER A 182 6.17 -5.02 -5.69
CA SER A 182 5.11 -4.93 -6.70
C SER A 182 3.81 -5.55 -6.20
N LEU A 183 3.87 -6.73 -5.59
CA LEU A 183 2.71 -7.38 -4.99
C LEU A 183 2.05 -6.48 -3.94
N SER A 184 2.87 -5.84 -3.10
CA SER A 184 2.41 -4.90 -2.08
C SER A 184 1.76 -3.66 -2.71
N TYR A 185 2.34 -3.11 -3.79
CA TYR A 185 1.82 -1.95 -4.52
C TYR A 185 0.39 -2.17 -5.03
N TYR A 186 0.10 -3.30 -5.67
CA TYR A 186 -1.25 -3.60 -6.15
C TYR A 186 -2.22 -3.87 -5.00
N PHE A 187 -1.75 -4.45 -3.89
CA PHE A 187 -2.57 -4.65 -2.71
C PHE A 187 -2.99 -3.32 -2.06
N TYR A 188 -2.07 -2.34 -1.98
CA TYR A 188 -2.39 -0.98 -1.50
C TYR A 188 -3.40 -0.28 -2.41
N ASN A 189 -3.29 -0.44 -3.74
CA ASN A 189 -4.22 0.18 -4.70
C ASN A 189 -5.60 -0.50 -4.74
N LEU A 190 -5.68 -1.78 -4.38
CA LEU A 190 -6.95 -2.52 -4.25
C LEU A 190 -7.69 -2.15 -2.95
N MET A 191 -6.96 -1.95 -1.84
CA MET A 191 -7.52 -1.82 -0.48
C MET A 191 -8.63 -2.85 -0.19
N PRO A 192 -8.32 -4.16 -0.19
CA PRO A 192 -9.36 -5.20 -0.14
C PRO A 192 -10.07 -5.32 1.21
N LEU A 193 -9.46 -4.83 2.30
CA LEU A 193 -10.03 -4.90 3.64
C LEU A 193 -10.69 -3.57 4.01
N SER A 194 -11.78 -3.66 4.77
CA SER A 194 -12.47 -2.49 5.32
C SER A 194 -11.54 -1.63 6.19
N ARG A 195 -10.57 -2.25 6.87
CA ARG A 195 -9.57 -1.61 7.73
C ARG A 195 -8.27 -2.39 7.75
N GLY A 196 -7.16 -1.69 8.01
CA GLY A 196 -5.88 -2.34 8.28
C GLY A 196 -5.20 -2.97 7.06
N SER A 197 -5.73 -2.76 5.84
CA SER A 197 -5.10 -3.21 4.58
C SER A 197 -3.60 -2.91 4.57
N SER A 198 -3.21 -1.73 5.04
CA SER A 198 -1.83 -1.28 5.00
C SER A 198 -0.89 -2.00 5.97
N VAL A 199 -1.39 -2.36 7.15
CA VAL A 199 -0.61 -3.14 8.14
C VAL A 199 -0.44 -4.57 7.65
N VAL A 200 -1.50 -5.17 7.09
CA VAL A 200 -1.47 -6.53 6.54
C VAL A 200 -0.48 -6.60 5.37
N ALA A 201 -0.57 -5.68 4.41
CA ALA A 201 0.33 -5.61 3.26
C ALA A 201 1.79 -5.53 3.69
N TYR A 202 2.11 -4.60 4.61
CA TYR A 202 3.46 -4.43 5.13
C TYR A 202 3.97 -5.67 5.87
N SER A 203 3.12 -6.29 6.70
CA SER A 203 3.49 -7.49 7.48
C SER A 203 3.80 -8.68 6.57
N VAL A 204 2.99 -8.89 5.53
CA VAL A 204 3.21 -9.94 4.53
C VAL A 204 4.50 -9.67 3.75
N ALA A 205 4.73 -8.43 3.30
CA ALA A 205 5.95 -8.06 2.61
C ALA A 205 7.20 -8.29 3.48
N LEU A 206 7.14 -7.89 4.75
CA LEU A 206 8.22 -8.09 5.72
C LEU A 206 8.48 -9.57 5.97
N GLY A 207 7.42 -10.37 6.15
CA GLY A 207 7.52 -11.82 6.33
C GLY A 207 8.19 -12.51 5.15
N LEU A 208 7.82 -12.13 3.91
CA LEU A 208 8.46 -12.66 2.70
C LEU A 208 9.93 -12.26 2.62
N ILE A 209 10.28 -11.00 2.87
CA ILE A 209 11.68 -10.53 2.89
C ILE A 209 12.50 -11.26 3.96
N MET A 210 11.91 -11.51 5.13
CA MET A 210 12.57 -12.25 6.21
C MET A 210 12.75 -13.73 5.88
N SER A 211 11.77 -14.38 5.22
CA SER A 211 11.92 -15.77 4.75
C SER A 211 13.06 -15.94 3.73
N LEU A 212 13.40 -14.87 3.03
CA LEU A 212 14.53 -14.78 2.11
C LEU A 212 15.88 -14.56 2.83
N GLY A 213 15.92 -14.55 4.17
CA GLY A 213 17.14 -14.29 4.92
C GLY A 213 17.67 -12.86 4.68
N ARG A 214 16.76 -11.89 4.60
CA ARG A 214 17.06 -10.45 4.56
C ARG A 214 16.39 -9.76 5.76
N GLN A 215 17.07 -8.75 6.32
CA GLN A 215 16.51 -7.95 7.41
C GLN A 215 16.22 -6.54 6.90
N VAL A 216 15.00 -6.07 7.18
CA VAL A 216 14.62 -4.67 7.02
C VAL A 216 15.14 -3.92 8.24
N THR A 217 16.15 -3.08 8.06
CA THR A 217 16.77 -2.28 9.14
C THR A 217 16.34 -0.82 9.12
N GLY A 218 15.73 -0.39 8.01
CA GLY A 218 15.25 0.97 7.85
C GLY A 218 13.89 1.20 8.51
N LYS A 219 13.65 2.46 8.88
CA LYS A 219 12.37 2.93 9.43
C LYS A 219 11.66 3.76 8.38
N ILE A 220 10.35 3.58 8.28
CA ILE A 220 9.50 4.43 7.46
C ILE A 220 9.50 5.84 8.09
N PRO A 221 9.71 6.92 7.30
CA PRO A 221 9.66 8.28 7.84
C PRO A 221 8.31 8.58 8.50
N THR A 222 8.32 9.26 9.65
CA THR A 222 7.12 9.51 10.48
C THR A 222 6.04 10.35 9.80
N SER A 223 6.39 11.11 8.75
CA SER A 223 5.45 11.92 7.97
C SER A 223 4.97 11.24 6.67
N LYS A 224 5.32 9.97 6.47
CA LYS A 224 5.07 9.24 5.22
C LYS A 224 4.21 8.00 5.45
N LEU A 225 3.30 7.75 4.52
CA LEU A 225 2.37 6.62 4.54
C LEU A 225 2.59 5.78 3.28
N LEU A 226 2.87 4.48 3.43
CA LEU A 226 3.14 3.58 2.29
C LEU A 226 1.94 3.50 1.34
N GLU A 227 0.72 3.46 1.87
CA GLU A 227 -0.50 3.42 1.08
C GLU A 227 -0.63 4.67 0.19
N MET A 228 -0.30 5.85 0.73
CA MET A 228 -0.37 7.11 -0.03
C MET A 228 0.70 7.17 -1.12
N GLU A 229 1.93 6.72 -0.84
CA GLU A 229 2.97 6.63 -1.87
C GLU A 229 2.57 5.64 -2.97
N ALA A 230 1.98 4.49 -2.63
CA ALA A 230 1.52 3.52 -3.62
C ALA A 230 0.39 4.07 -4.50
N MET A 231 -0.56 4.81 -3.92
CA MET A 231 -1.68 5.39 -4.67
C MET A 231 -1.26 6.58 -5.55
N LEU A 232 -0.22 7.31 -5.16
CA LEU A 232 0.22 8.53 -5.85
C LEU A 232 1.40 8.33 -6.80
N SER A 233 2.20 7.26 -6.64
CA SER A 233 3.38 7.01 -7.49
C SER A 233 3.03 6.67 -8.93
N GLY A 234 1.79 6.25 -9.24
CA GLY A 234 1.29 5.98 -10.59
C GLY A 234 1.96 4.82 -11.34
N ALA A 235 3.09 4.30 -10.85
CA ALA A 235 3.82 3.16 -11.38
C ALA A 235 4.45 2.34 -10.25
N PRO A 236 4.53 0.99 -10.41
CA PRO A 236 5.13 0.13 -9.40
C PRO A 236 6.63 0.41 -9.19
N ASP A 237 7.37 0.74 -10.26
CA ASP A 237 8.83 0.97 -10.18
C ASP A 237 9.20 2.17 -9.29
N ALA A 238 8.42 3.25 -9.37
CA ALA A 238 8.61 4.43 -8.54
C ALA A 238 8.36 4.11 -7.05
N PHE A 239 7.31 3.34 -6.76
CA PHE A 239 7.01 2.87 -5.41
C PHE A 239 8.12 1.94 -4.86
N ILE A 240 8.63 1.03 -5.68
CA ILE A 240 9.70 0.10 -5.32
C ILE A 240 10.97 0.86 -4.94
N LEU A 241 11.35 1.87 -5.71
CA LEU A 241 12.56 2.67 -5.43
C LEU A 241 12.47 3.37 -4.06
N VAL A 242 11.35 4.06 -3.81
CA VAL A 242 11.11 4.76 -2.54
C VAL A 242 11.07 3.78 -1.37
N THR A 243 10.36 2.67 -1.52
CA THR A 243 10.19 1.68 -0.46
C THR A 243 11.49 0.95 -0.15
N LYS A 244 12.29 0.60 -1.16
CA LYS A 244 13.63 0.03 -0.97
C LYS A 244 14.55 0.97 -0.20
N GLN A 245 14.54 2.26 -0.55
CA GLN A 245 15.33 3.28 0.15
C GLN A 245 14.94 3.38 1.63
N TRP A 246 13.65 3.31 1.94
CA TRP A 246 13.16 3.37 3.32
C TRP A 246 13.42 2.10 4.12
N MET A 247 13.31 0.93 3.50
CA MET A 247 13.46 -0.36 4.18
C MET A 247 14.92 -0.74 4.46
N ASN A 248 15.89 -0.15 3.74
CA ASN A 248 17.33 -0.44 3.88
C ASN A 248 17.60 -1.94 4.11
N ILE A 249 17.32 -2.72 3.07
CA ILE A 249 17.31 -4.18 3.12
C ILE A 249 18.76 -4.67 3.14
N LYS A 250 19.20 -5.15 4.30
CA LYS A 250 20.55 -5.72 4.46
C LYS A 250 20.48 -7.23 4.43
N ARG A 251 21.55 -7.85 3.93
CA ARG A 251 21.74 -9.30 4.04
C ARG A 251 21.76 -9.66 5.51
N TYR A 252 20.96 -10.66 5.88
CA TYR A 252 20.97 -11.18 7.24
C TYR A 252 22.35 -11.80 7.49
N ALA A 253 23.23 -11.08 8.18
CA ALA A 253 24.41 -11.67 8.76
C ALA A 253 23.96 -12.45 10.00
N PHE A 254 23.35 -13.62 9.78
CA PHE A 254 22.86 -14.52 10.84
C PHE A 254 23.97 -14.87 11.86
N ILE A 255 25.23 -14.72 11.45
CA ILE A 255 26.43 -14.90 12.26
C ILE A 255 26.64 -13.79 13.31
N LEU A 256 26.02 -12.61 13.18
CA LEU A 256 26.22 -11.50 14.13
C LEU A 256 25.10 -11.35 15.16
N VAL A 257 23.83 -11.61 14.81
CA VAL A 257 22.72 -11.49 15.78
C VAL A 257 22.73 -12.63 16.80
N THR A 258 23.12 -13.84 16.38
CA THR A 258 23.36 -14.96 17.32
C THR A 258 24.59 -14.77 18.21
N LYS A 259 25.50 -13.83 17.87
CA LYS A 259 26.67 -13.49 18.69
C LYS A 259 26.41 -12.40 19.72
N GLN A 260 25.55 -11.43 19.40
CA GLN A 260 25.31 -10.28 20.26
C GLN A 260 24.14 -10.50 21.23
N TRP A 261 23.09 -11.23 20.80
CA TRP A 261 21.87 -11.42 21.60
C TRP A 261 21.80 -12.76 22.32
N MET A 262 22.69 -13.68 21.97
CA MET A 262 22.91 -14.91 22.71
C MET A 262 24.41 -15.00 22.99
N ASN A 263 24.80 -14.92 24.25
CA ASN A 263 26.13 -15.31 24.71
C ASN A 263 26.25 -16.85 24.67
N ILE A 264 25.81 -17.47 23.57
CA ILE A 264 25.94 -18.90 23.33
C ILE A 264 27.37 -19.10 22.86
N LYS A 265 28.20 -19.53 23.82
CA LYS A 265 29.47 -20.22 23.53
C LYS A 265 29.17 -21.25 22.44
N ARG A 266 29.94 -21.20 21.35
CA ARG A 266 29.85 -22.09 20.17
C ARG A 266 29.20 -23.44 20.52
N LEU A 267 28.07 -23.79 19.91
CA LEU A 267 27.71 -25.20 19.76
C LEU A 267 28.77 -25.81 18.82
N THR A 268 29.79 -26.42 19.42
CA THR A 268 30.84 -27.20 18.74
C THR A 268 30.36 -28.58 18.28
N SER A 269 29.05 -28.80 18.23
CA SER A 269 28.43 -30.08 17.89
C SER A 269 27.43 -29.90 16.74
N PRO A 270 27.53 -30.65 15.64
CA PRO A 270 26.52 -30.62 14.58
C PRO A 270 25.15 -31.01 15.15
N MET A 271 24.06 -30.39 14.67
CA MET A 271 22.67 -30.65 15.12
C MET A 271 22.28 -32.13 15.08
N SER A 272 22.96 -32.94 14.28
CA SER A 272 22.78 -34.40 14.20
C SER A 272 23.25 -35.18 15.42
N GLY A 273 23.95 -34.53 16.38
CA GLY A 273 24.43 -35.15 17.62
C GLY A 273 23.65 -34.76 18.86
N LEU A 274 22.57 -33.99 18.73
CA LEU A 274 21.67 -33.66 19.84
C LEU A 274 20.59 -34.75 19.95
N PRO A 275 20.29 -35.23 21.17
CA PRO A 275 19.23 -36.21 21.38
C PRO A 275 17.88 -35.62 20.96
N LEU A 276 17.01 -36.47 20.43
CA LEU A 276 15.69 -36.01 20.00
C LEU A 276 14.88 -35.61 21.25
N VAL A 277 14.01 -34.60 21.10
CA VAL A 277 13.20 -34.07 22.21
C VAL A 277 12.38 -35.17 22.91
N TRP A 278 11.90 -36.15 22.14
CA TRP A 278 11.13 -37.29 22.66
C TRP A 278 11.99 -38.31 23.42
N GLU A 279 13.30 -38.39 23.14
CA GLU A 279 14.24 -39.24 23.89
C GLU A 279 14.60 -38.61 25.24
N THR A 280 14.60 -37.28 25.29
CA THR A 280 14.97 -36.51 26.50
C THR A 280 13.75 -36.25 27.41
N PHE A 281 12.56 -36.11 26.82
CA PHE A 281 11.31 -35.81 27.54
C PHE A 281 10.20 -36.79 27.13
N PRO A 282 10.14 -37.98 27.75
CA PRO A 282 9.16 -39.00 27.37
C PRO A 282 7.72 -38.68 27.80
N THR A 283 7.51 -37.68 28.67
CA THR A 283 6.17 -37.33 29.17
C THR A 283 5.81 -35.87 28.96
N VAL A 284 4.54 -35.60 28.67
CA VAL A 284 4.01 -34.23 28.47
C VAL A 284 4.20 -33.37 29.73
N ARG A 285 4.18 -33.98 30.91
CA ARG A 285 4.46 -33.29 32.19
C ARG A 285 5.89 -32.75 32.25
N SER A 286 6.89 -33.52 31.83
CA SER A 286 8.29 -33.05 31.82
C SER A 286 8.53 -31.90 30.84
N VAL A 287 7.80 -31.87 29.71
CA VAL A 287 7.86 -30.76 28.75
C VAL A 287 7.22 -29.50 29.35
N LEU A 288 6.08 -29.64 30.03
CA LEU A 288 5.41 -28.54 30.71
C LEU A 288 6.24 -27.99 31.87
N GLU A 289 6.89 -28.83 32.66
CA GLU A 289 7.73 -28.39 33.78
C GLU A 289 8.93 -27.55 33.31
N VAL A 290 9.56 -27.91 32.18
CA VAL A 290 10.67 -27.12 31.60
C VAL A 290 10.18 -25.80 30.99
N LEU A 291 9.03 -25.80 30.33
CA LEU A 291 8.44 -24.59 29.76
C LEU A 291 7.89 -23.64 30.82
N ASN A 292 7.60 -24.14 32.02
CA ASN A 292 7.03 -23.39 33.13
C ASN A 292 8.09 -22.93 34.15
N VAL A 293 9.39 -23.09 33.86
CA VAL A 293 10.44 -22.42 34.64
C VAL A 293 10.43 -20.95 34.24
N ASP A 294 10.09 -20.08 35.19
CA ASP A 294 10.11 -18.62 35.02
C ASP A 294 11.43 -18.17 34.41
N THR A 295 11.34 -17.48 33.27
CA THR A 295 12.49 -16.98 32.50
C THR A 295 13.29 -15.88 33.22
N ASP A 296 12.94 -15.56 34.47
CA ASP A 296 13.56 -14.49 35.26
C ASP A 296 14.93 -14.88 35.85
N SER A 297 15.35 -16.15 35.78
CA SER A 297 16.66 -16.59 36.28
C SER A 297 17.74 -16.77 35.20
N CYS A 298 17.52 -16.33 33.97
CA CYS A 298 18.57 -16.29 32.93
C CYS A 298 19.08 -14.85 32.74
N ALA A 299 19.92 -14.40 33.68
CA ALA A 299 20.80 -13.25 33.55
C ALA A 299 22.25 -13.69 33.30
#